data_AF-A0A7X6L8B6-F1
#
_entry.id   AF-A0A7X6L8B6-F1
#
_cell.length_a   1.000
_cell.length_b   1.000
_cell.length_c   1.000
_cell.angle_alpha   90.00
_cell.angle_beta   90.00
_cell.angle_gamma   90.00
#
_symmetry.space_group_name_H-M   'P 1'
#
loop_
_entity.id
_entity.type
_entity.pdbx_description
1 polymer ?
#
loop_
_entity_poly.entity_id
_entity_poly.type
_entity_poly.pdbx_seq_one_letter_code
_entity_poly.pdbx_strand_id
1 'polypeptide(L)'
;MTSGGYDPNQYPQGGQPYGQPYPQGGDQYGQQPQYGQQQQPQYGQQPQYGQQQQPQYGQQPQYGQQQPQYGQDPYGQYPQQPGFNAYGGQPGDLGTRIGARVIDAIILMIPYFILYILVNNSVGLTIGLGLVWTLVQLGYFVGMETSQGTTLGKKILGLKVLAPGGAPKIDPVTSLKRNAFVAANIIPCVGGLVSLGLAIYIMVTISQDPNKQGWHDKFAGGTQVVKAS
;
A
#
# COMPACT_ATOMS: atom_id res chain seq x y z
N MET A 1 38.17 -55.52 33.25
CA MET A 1 37.73 -55.94 31.90
C MET A 1 37.07 -54.75 31.24
N THR A 2 37.77 -54.16 30.29
CA THR A 2 37.26 -53.17 29.33
C THR A 2 36.63 -53.93 28.16
N SER A 3 35.52 -53.44 27.60
CA SER A 3 35.41 -53.20 26.15
C SER A 3 34.01 -52.67 25.82
N GLY A 4 33.97 -51.52 25.17
CA GLY A 4 32.84 -51.14 24.32
C GLY A 4 32.95 -51.80 22.94
N GLY A 5 31.90 -51.61 22.13
CA GLY A 5 31.81 -51.96 20.72
C GLY A 5 30.46 -51.54 20.13
N TYR A 6 30.49 -50.65 19.13
CA TYR A 6 29.43 -50.05 18.28
C TYR A 6 28.59 -51.11 17.51
N ASP A 7 27.26 -51.01 17.26
CA ASP A 7 26.36 -50.07 16.48
C ASP A 7 26.04 -50.62 15.05
N PRO A 8 25.25 -49.95 14.19
CA PRO A 8 23.78 -49.76 14.08
C PRO A 8 23.17 -50.61 12.94
N ASN A 9 21.88 -51.02 13.06
CA ASN A 9 20.90 -51.17 11.95
C ASN A 9 19.77 -52.15 12.33
N GLN A 10 18.78 -51.69 13.10
CA GLN A 10 17.51 -52.41 13.21
C GLN A 10 16.32 -51.46 13.13
N TYR A 11 15.81 -51.32 11.92
CA TYR A 11 14.40 -51.11 11.59
C TYR A 11 14.00 -52.24 10.62
N PRO A 12 12.72 -52.61 10.43
CA PRO A 12 11.53 -51.77 10.63
C PRO A 12 10.30 -52.43 11.30
N GLN A 13 9.37 -51.56 11.68
CA GLN A 13 8.00 -51.85 12.12
C GLN A 13 7.16 -52.45 10.98
N GLY A 14 6.28 -53.39 11.33
CA GLY A 14 5.27 -53.97 10.45
C GLY A 14 3.84 -53.68 10.90
N GLY A 15 2.93 -53.69 9.92
CA GLY A 15 1.46 -53.86 10.01
C GLY A 15 0.66 -52.60 9.69
N GLN A 16 -0.43 -52.58 8.90
CA GLN A 16 -1.20 -53.57 8.13
C GLN A 16 -2.14 -52.80 7.13
N PRO A 17 -2.88 -53.46 6.21
CA PRO A 17 -3.19 -52.95 4.86
C PRO A 17 -4.68 -52.67 4.55
N TYR A 18 -4.98 -51.84 3.53
CA TYR A 18 -6.22 -51.87 2.74
C TYR A 18 -5.91 -51.42 1.30
N GLY A 19 -6.34 -52.20 0.30
CA GLY A 19 -6.03 -51.98 -1.12
C GLY A 19 -7.20 -51.45 -1.95
N GLN A 20 -6.87 -50.94 -3.15
CA GLN A 20 -7.62 -51.12 -4.40
C GLN A 20 -6.68 -50.89 -5.61
N PRO A 21 -6.80 -51.66 -6.71
CA PRO A 21 -5.91 -51.57 -7.87
C PRO A 21 -6.45 -50.68 -8.99
N TYR A 22 -5.57 -49.92 -9.64
CA TYR A 22 -5.78 -49.34 -10.98
C TYR A 22 -4.94 -50.12 -11.99
N PRO A 23 -5.43 -50.38 -13.22
CA PRO A 23 -4.58 -50.64 -14.36
C PRO A 23 -4.53 -49.48 -15.35
N GLN A 24 -3.38 -49.43 -16.02
CA GLN A 24 -2.77 -48.40 -16.84
C GLN A 24 -2.92 -48.71 -18.35
N GLY A 25 -2.75 -47.68 -19.19
CA GLY A 25 -2.50 -47.80 -20.64
C GLY A 25 -3.56 -47.07 -21.48
N GLY A 26 -3.27 -46.29 -22.53
CA GLY A 26 -2.05 -45.96 -23.26
C GLY A 26 -2.49 -45.28 -24.57
N ASP A 27 -1.78 -44.23 -24.97
CA ASP A 27 -1.46 -43.80 -26.34
C ASP A 27 -2.52 -43.48 -27.44
N GLN A 28 -2.24 -42.34 -28.10
CA GLN A 28 -2.30 -42.06 -29.55
C GLN A 28 -3.54 -41.44 -30.28
N TYR A 29 -3.30 -40.22 -30.82
CA TYR A 29 -3.66 -39.63 -32.14
C TYR A 29 -5.13 -39.23 -32.44
N GLY A 30 -5.30 -38.02 -33.00
CA GLY A 30 -6.38 -37.75 -33.96
C GLY A 30 -7.00 -36.36 -33.92
N GLN A 31 -6.85 -35.62 -35.01
CA GLN A 31 -7.50 -34.34 -35.30
C GLN A 31 -9.02 -34.50 -35.46
N GLN A 32 -9.80 -33.46 -35.16
CA GLN A 32 -11.22 -33.39 -35.49
C GLN A 32 -11.52 -32.17 -36.39
N PRO A 33 -12.14 -32.36 -37.57
CA PRO A 33 -12.50 -31.26 -38.48
C PRO A 33 -13.92 -30.70 -38.26
N GLN A 34 -14.04 -29.42 -38.62
CA GLN A 34 -15.23 -28.55 -38.68
C GLN A 34 -16.29 -29.02 -39.69
N TYR A 35 -17.60 -29.03 -39.33
CA TYR A 35 -18.72 -28.82 -40.27
C TYR A 35 -20.02 -28.35 -39.58
N GLY A 36 -20.45 -27.13 -39.93
CA GLY A 36 -21.82 -26.65 -40.28
C GLY A 36 -23.07 -26.92 -39.42
N GLN A 37 -23.83 -25.84 -39.17
CA GLN A 37 -25.31 -25.66 -39.16
C GLN A 37 -25.67 -24.58 -38.10
N GLN A 38 -26.57 -23.61 -38.26
CA GLN A 38 -27.52 -23.19 -39.29
C GLN A 38 -27.96 -21.76 -38.92
N GLN A 39 -28.12 -20.86 -39.91
CA GLN A 39 -28.69 -19.52 -39.72
C GLN A 39 -30.21 -19.61 -39.51
N GLN A 40 -30.76 -18.89 -38.52
CA GLN A 40 -32.20 -18.64 -38.41
C GLN A 40 -32.55 -17.27 -39.03
N PRO A 41 -33.61 -17.16 -39.86
CA PRO A 41 -34.07 -15.88 -40.40
C PRO A 41 -34.91 -15.10 -39.38
N GLN A 42 -34.57 -13.82 -39.18
CA GLN A 42 -35.34 -12.86 -38.39
C GLN A 42 -36.58 -12.39 -39.20
N TYR A 43 -37.77 -12.86 -38.82
CA TYR A 43 -39.06 -12.42 -39.37
C TYR A 43 -39.72 -11.40 -38.44
N GLY A 44 -40.26 -10.33 -39.03
CA GLY A 44 -41.43 -9.60 -38.50
C GLY A 44 -41.15 -8.22 -37.89
N GLN A 45 -41.32 -7.17 -38.72
CA GLN A 45 -41.71 -5.85 -38.25
C GLN A 45 -43.23 -5.82 -37.98
N GLN A 46 -43.67 -5.16 -36.90
CA GLN A 46 -45.04 -4.65 -36.77
C GLN A 46 -45.07 -3.31 -36.02
N PRO A 47 -46.07 -2.44 -36.29
CA PRO A 47 -45.98 -1.00 -36.06
C PRO A 47 -46.49 -0.52 -34.70
N GLN A 48 -45.94 0.62 -34.32
CA GLN A 48 -46.23 1.51 -33.19
C GLN A 48 -47.72 1.88 -33.04
N TYR A 49 -48.29 1.60 -31.86
CA TYR A 49 -49.52 2.22 -31.35
C TYR A 49 -49.24 2.92 -30.03
N GLY A 50 -49.70 4.17 -29.93
CA GLY A 50 -49.26 5.14 -28.92
C GLY A 50 -49.69 4.85 -27.48
N GLN A 51 -48.85 5.30 -26.54
CA GLN A 51 -49.28 5.71 -25.22
C GLN A 51 -48.60 7.02 -24.83
N GLN A 52 -49.39 7.86 -24.17
CA GLN A 52 -49.14 9.24 -23.78
C GLN A 52 -47.92 9.38 -22.85
N GLN A 53 -47.06 10.37 -23.15
CA GLN A 53 -45.99 10.80 -22.25
C GLN A 53 -46.55 11.83 -21.24
N GLN A 54 -46.31 11.58 -19.95
CA GLN A 54 -46.26 12.62 -18.92
C GLN A 54 -44.87 13.29 -18.94
N PRO A 55 -44.74 14.62 -18.78
CA PRO A 55 -43.43 15.25 -18.69
C PRO A 55 -42.85 15.10 -17.28
N GLN A 56 -41.78 14.32 -17.12
CA GLN A 56 -40.93 14.33 -15.93
C GLN A 56 -39.78 15.33 -16.13
N TYR A 57 -39.81 16.40 -15.34
CA TYR A 57 -38.78 17.44 -15.28
C TYR A 57 -37.46 16.89 -14.68
N GLY A 58 -36.34 17.16 -15.35
CA GLY A 58 -35.00 17.26 -14.76
C GLY A 58 -34.13 15.99 -14.70
N GLN A 59 -33.32 15.75 -15.73
CA GLN A 59 -32.07 14.97 -15.60
C GLN A 59 -30.89 15.78 -16.13
N GLN A 60 -29.89 16.00 -15.28
CA GLN A 60 -28.59 16.60 -15.62
C GLN A 60 -27.75 15.62 -16.45
N PRO A 61 -27.02 16.06 -17.50
CA PRO A 61 -26.08 15.19 -18.19
C PRO A 61 -24.82 14.95 -17.36
N GLN A 62 -24.53 13.68 -17.05
CA GLN A 62 -23.27 13.21 -16.50
C GLN A 62 -22.20 13.20 -17.61
N TYR A 63 -21.32 14.20 -17.61
CA TYR A 63 -20.16 14.26 -18.50
C TYR A 63 -19.17 13.13 -18.14
N GLY A 64 -19.13 12.09 -18.98
CA GLY A 64 -18.06 11.09 -18.97
C GLY A 64 -16.77 11.69 -19.51
N GLN A 65 -15.80 11.98 -18.64
CA GLN A 65 -14.43 12.28 -19.07
C GLN A 65 -13.69 10.98 -19.38
N GLN A 66 -13.56 10.66 -20.66
CA GLN A 66 -12.51 9.75 -21.14
C GLN A 66 -11.18 10.52 -21.08
N GLN A 67 -10.25 10.10 -20.21
CA GLN A 67 -8.88 10.59 -20.25
C GLN A 67 -8.09 9.85 -21.35
N PRO A 68 -7.30 10.54 -22.18
CA PRO A 68 -6.46 9.89 -23.20
C PRO A 68 -5.31 9.10 -22.56
N GLN A 69 -5.17 7.85 -22.96
CA GLN A 69 -4.05 6.97 -22.61
C GLN A 69 -2.83 7.38 -23.44
N TYR A 70 -1.90 8.14 -22.83
CA TYR A 70 -0.61 8.49 -23.44
C TYR A 70 0.41 7.37 -23.20
N GLY A 71 1.26 7.11 -24.21
CA GLY A 71 2.09 5.92 -24.38
C GLY A 71 3.00 5.54 -23.21
N GLN A 72 3.22 4.23 -23.08
CA GLN A 72 4.02 3.58 -22.04
C GLN A 72 5.44 3.32 -22.57
N ASP A 73 6.46 3.90 -21.92
CA ASP A 73 7.86 3.55 -22.13
C ASP A 73 8.20 2.20 -21.44
N PRO A 74 8.95 1.28 -22.09
CA PRO A 74 9.11 -0.11 -21.65
C PRO A 74 10.29 -0.34 -20.70
N TYR A 75 10.40 0.39 -19.59
CA TYR A 75 11.39 0.08 -18.54
C TYR A 75 10.79 0.17 -17.13
N GLY A 76 10.68 -1.00 -16.47
CA GLY A 76 10.41 -1.13 -15.04
C GLY A 76 8.96 -1.49 -14.69
N GLN A 77 8.64 -2.78 -14.75
CA GLN A 77 7.36 -3.31 -14.27
C GLN A 77 7.33 -3.31 -12.74
N TYR A 78 7.04 -2.14 -12.15
CA TYR A 78 6.55 -2.08 -10.77
C TYR A 78 5.11 -2.63 -10.75
N PRO A 79 4.71 -3.43 -9.74
CA PRO A 79 3.33 -3.87 -9.62
C PRO A 79 2.42 -2.64 -9.63
N GLN A 80 1.47 -2.58 -10.57
CA GLN A 80 0.47 -1.51 -10.62
C GLN A 80 -0.34 -1.56 -9.32
N GLN A 81 -0.08 -0.59 -8.44
CA GLN A 81 -0.82 -0.45 -7.21
C GLN A 81 -2.21 0.11 -7.53
N PRO A 82 -3.29 -0.44 -6.95
CA PRO A 82 -4.64 0.02 -7.23
C PRO A 82 -4.76 1.52 -6.97
N GLY A 83 -5.24 2.25 -7.97
CA GLY A 83 -5.38 3.70 -7.88
C GLY A 83 -6.38 4.12 -6.82
N PHE A 84 -6.38 5.41 -6.48
CA PHE A 84 -7.24 5.99 -5.44
C PHE A 84 -8.74 5.66 -5.59
N ASN A 85 -9.20 5.53 -6.85
CA ASN A 85 -10.57 5.15 -7.18
C ASN A 85 -10.93 3.72 -6.77
N ALA A 86 -9.95 2.85 -6.48
CA ALA A 86 -10.21 1.50 -6.00
C ALA A 86 -10.76 1.47 -4.55
N TYR A 87 -10.51 2.54 -3.77
CA TYR A 87 -10.86 2.60 -2.34
C TYR A 87 -11.71 3.81 -1.95
N GLY A 88 -12.28 4.52 -2.93
CA GLY A 88 -13.32 5.54 -2.72
C GLY A 88 -12.89 6.84 -2.02
N GLY A 89 -11.58 7.11 -1.93
CA GLY A 89 -11.06 8.35 -1.33
C GLY A 89 -10.68 9.40 -2.38
N GLN A 90 -10.75 10.68 -2.02
CA GLN A 90 -10.05 11.74 -2.78
C GLN A 90 -8.60 11.82 -2.29
N PRO A 91 -7.59 11.86 -3.17
CA PRO A 91 -6.20 12.05 -2.75
C PRO A 91 -6.03 13.34 -1.98
N GLY A 92 -5.35 13.24 -0.82
CA GLY A 92 -4.92 14.40 -0.08
C GLY A 92 -3.90 15.18 -0.91
N ASP A 93 -4.13 16.48 -1.06
CA ASP A 93 -3.28 17.38 -1.83
C ASP A 93 -1.86 17.44 -1.25
N LEU A 94 -0.86 17.64 -2.11
CA LEU A 94 0.55 17.68 -1.70
C LEU A 94 0.79 18.74 -0.61
N GLY A 95 0.22 19.94 -0.78
CA GLY A 95 0.33 21.02 0.22
C GLY A 95 -0.24 20.64 1.58
N THR A 96 -1.40 19.97 1.61
CA THR A 96 -2.03 19.50 2.85
C THR A 96 -1.20 18.41 3.53
N ARG A 97 -0.56 17.53 2.75
CA ARG A 97 0.37 16.51 3.29
C ARG A 97 1.63 17.13 3.88
N ILE A 98 2.18 18.16 3.24
CA ILE A 98 3.33 18.91 3.76
C ILE A 98 2.93 19.65 5.04
N GLY A 99 1.80 20.36 5.02
CA GLY A 99 1.26 21.03 6.20
C GLY A 99 1.06 20.07 7.37
N ALA A 100 0.55 18.86 7.11
CA ALA A 100 0.37 17.84 8.13
C ALA A 100 1.70 17.42 8.76
N ARG A 101 2.75 17.22 7.94
CA ARG A 101 4.11 16.92 8.42
C ARG A 101 4.72 18.06 9.23
N VAL A 102 4.47 19.31 8.86
CA VAL A 102 4.91 20.49 9.63
C VAL A 102 4.22 20.54 10.99
N ILE A 103 2.91 20.29 11.04
CA ILE A 103 2.16 20.22 12.31
C ILE A 103 2.69 19.08 13.19
N ASP A 104 2.88 17.89 12.62
CA ASP A 104 3.49 16.75 13.34
C ASP A 104 4.88 17.12 13.87
N ALA A 105 5.69 17.84 13.08
CA ALA A 105 7.02 18.30 13.49
C ALA A 105 6.95 19.31 14.65
N ILE A 106 6.00 20.24 14.64
CA ILE A 106 5.81 21.20 15.75
C ILE A 106 5.39 20.46 17.04
N ILE A 107 4.44 19.51 16.94
CA ILE A 107 3.98 18.70 18.06
C ILE A 107 5.15 17.96 18.73
N LEU A 108 6.07 17.43 17.92
CA LEU A 108 7.26 16.73 18.40
C LEU A 108 8.37 17.70 18.83
N MET A 109 8.47 18.89 18.23
CA MET A 109 9.51 19.85 18.58
C MET A 109 9.34 20.41 20.00
N ILE A 110 8.11 20.64 20.47
CA ILE A 110 7.84 21.16 21.81
C ILE A 110 8.45 20.28 22.93
N PRO A 111 8.13 18.98 23.06
CA PRO A 111 8.73 18.11 24.07
C PRO A 111 10.24 17.94 23.87
N TYR A 112 10.73 17.88 22.64
CA TYR A 112 12.16 17.84 22.36
C TYR A 112 12.88 19.07 22.91
N PHE A 113 12.34 20.26 22.66
CA PHE A 113 12.91 21.53 23.10
C PHE A 113 12.92 21.66 24.63
N ILE A 114 11.87 21.19 25.30
CA ILE A 114 11.83 21.11 26.76
C ILE A 114 12.94 20.20 27.28
N LEU A 115 13.08 18.99 26.73
CA LEU A 115 14.16 18.07 27.12
C LEU A 115 15.54 18.67 26.85
N TYR A 116 15.71 19.35 25.72
CA TYR A 116 16.96 20.00 25.34
C TYR A 116 17.39 21.07 26.35
N ILE A 117 16.47 21.92 26.83
CA ILE A 117 16.77 22.93 27.85
C ILE A 117 17.12 22.31 29.21
N LEU A 118 16.45 21.20 29.57
CA LEU A 118 16.66 20.53 30.86
C LEU A 118 17.96 19.74 30.94
N VAL A 119 18.48 19.29 29.81
CA VAL A 119 19.69 18.49 29.75
C VAL A 119 20.91 19.42 29.70
N ASN A 120 21.91 19.14 30.55
CA ASN A 120 23.17 19.86 30.52
C ASN A 120 23.83 19.69 29.13
N ASN A 121 24.15 20.82 28.46
CA ASN A 121 24.57 20.94 27.05
C ASN A 121 25.97 20.35 26.74
N SER A 122 26.22 19.12 27.18
CA SER A 122 27.39 18.36 26.72
C SER A 122 27.12 17.78 25.32
N VAL A 123 28.17 17.73 24.51
CA VAL A 123 28.10 17.18 23.14
C VAL A 123 27.58 15.73 23.15
N GLY A 124 28.06 14.91 24.09
CA GLY A 124 27.62 13.51 24.22
C GLY A 124 26.13 13.37 24.55
N LEU A 125 25.62 14.14 25.51
CA LEU A 125 24.19 14.12 25.85
C LEU A 125 23.32 14.68 24.72
N THR A 126 23.79 15.69 24.00
CA THR A 126 23.06 16.26 22.85
C THR A 126 22.92 15.23 21.72
N ILE A 127 24.00 14.52 21.39
CA ILE A 127 23.98 13.43 20.41
C ILE A 127 23.07 12.30 20.88
N GLY A 128 23.22 11.86 22.14
CA GLY A 128 22.37 10.83 22.73
C GLY A 128 20.89 11.17 22.72
N LEU A 129 20.54 12.41 23.06
CA LEU A 129 19.18 12.92 22.99
C LEU A 129 18.64 12.89 21.55
N GLY A 130 19.42 13.29 20.55
CA GLY A 130 19.02 13.23 19.14
C GLY A 130 18.73 11.80 18.63
N LEU A 131 19.55 10.83 19.06
CA LEU A 131 19.35 9.42 18.72
C LEU A 131 18.06 8.87 19.33
N VAL A 132 17.87 9.07 20.64
CA VAL A 132 16.64 8.67 21.35
C VAL A 132 15.43 9.38 20.74
N TRP A 133 15.58 10.67 20.41
CA TRP A 133 14.51 11.47 19.83
C TRP A 133 14.05 10.95 18.46
N THR A 134 14.97 10.42 17.65
CA THR A 134 14.61 9.80 16.37
C THR A 134 13.74 8.55 16.56
N LEU A 135 14.00 7.75 17.59
CA LEU A 135 13.16 6.61 17.95
C LEU A 135 11.78 7.06 18.46
N VAL A 136 11.72 8.13 19.25
CA VAL A 136 10.45 8.72 19.71
C VAL A 136 9.59 9.19 18.52
N GLN A 137 10.20 9.89 17.55
CA GLN A 137 9.49 10.32 16.34
C GLN A 137 8.96 9.14 15.53
N LEU A 138 9.79 8.11 15.32
CA LEU A 138 9.37 6.90 14.60
C LEU A 138 8.24 6.18 15.34
N GLY A 139 8.37 6.04 16.66
CA GLY A 139 7.34 5.49 17.54
C GLY A 139 6.03 6.29 17.51
N TYR A 140 6.10 7.62 17.45
CA TYR A 140 4.93 8.48 17.26
C TYR A 140 4.22 8.18 15.92
N PHE A 141 4.95 8.17 14.80
CA PHE A 141 4.36 7.91 13.49
C PHE A 141 3.73 6.52 13.43
N VAL A 142 4.47 5.50 13.85
CA VAL A 142 4.00 4.10 13.82
C VAL A 142 2.84 3.88 14.79
N GLY A 143 2.97 4.36 16.04
CA GLY A 143 1.92 4.21 17.05
C GLY A 143 0.62 4.90 16.66
N MET A 144 0.69 6.13 16.13
CA MET A 144 -0.49 6.87 15.68
C MET A 144 -1.15 6.23 14.47
N GLU A 145 -0.38 5.87 13.44
CA GLU A 145 -0.92 5.28 12.22
C GLU A 145 -1.52 3.88 12.45
N THR A 146 -0.96 3.09 13.36
CA THR A 146 -1.47 1.76 13.69
C THR A 146 -2.70 1.78 14.59
N SER A 147 -2.74 2.70 15.56
CA SER A 147 -3.86 2.80 16.51
C SER A 147 -5.04 3.61 15.98
N GLN A 148 -4.77 4.73 15.30
CA GLN A 148 -5.76 5.73 14.89
C GLN A 148 -5.91 5.87 13.36
N GLY A 149 -5.10 5.16 12.56
CA GLY A 149 -5.15 5.23 11.10
C GLY A 149 -4.63 6.55 10.50
N THR A 150 -4.09 7.45 11.34
CA THR A 150 -3.59 8.76 10.91
C THR A 150 -2.71 9.39 12.01
N THR A 151 -1.91 10.40 11.66
CA THR A 151 -1.17 11.22 12.63
C THR A 151 -1.97 12.43 13.07
N LEU A 152 -1.57 13.11 14.15
CA LEU A 152 -2.32 14.26 14.65
C LEU A 152 -2.36 15.40 13.63
N GLY A 153 -1.23 15.73 13.00
CA GLY A 153 -1.17 16.75 11.96
C GLY A 153 -2.02 16.40 10.75
N LYS A 154 -2.01 15.14 10.32
CA LYS A 154 -2.91 14.66 9.24
C LYS A 154 -4.37 14.78 9.66
N LYS A 155 -4.71 14.38 10.89
CA LYS A 155 -6.08 14.47 11.44
C LYS A 155 -6.58 15.92 11.49
N ILE A 156 -5.74 16.84 11.96
CA ILE A 156 -6.06 18.28 12.04
C ILE A 156 -6.39 18.84 10.66
N LEU A 157 -5.69 18.37 9.61
CA LEU A 157 -5.93 18.80 8.23
C LEU A 157 -6.93 17.93 7.45
N GLY A 158 -7.70 17.09 8.14
CA GLY A 158 -8.73 16.27 7.49
C GLY A 158 -8.14 15.22 6.54
N LEU A 159 -7.05 14.56 6.94
CA LEU A 159 -6.42 13.47 6.20
C LEU A 159 -6.44 12.17 7.00
N LYS A 160 -6.60 11.05 6.30
CA LYS A 160 -6.47 9.69 6.84
C LYS A 160 -5.57 8.84 5.96
N VAL A 161 -4.95 7.81 6.54
CA VAL A 161 -4.06 6.91 5.81
C VAL A 161 -4.72 5.55 5.67
N LEU A 162 -4.86 5.07 4.44
CA LEU A 162 -5.35 3.74 4.11
C LEU A 162 -4.16 2.79 3.95
N ALA A 163 -4.32 1.58 4.48
CA ALA A 163 -3.39 0.49 4.29
C ALA A 163 -3.45 -0.05 2.84
N PRO A 164 -2.47 -0.87 2.43
CA PRO A 164 -2.57 -1.61 1.16
C PRO A 164 -3.89 -2.38 1.11
N GLY A 165 -4.59 -2.33 -0.03
CA GLY A 165 -5.91 -2.94 -0.13
C GLY A 165 -7.07 -2.07 0.41
N GLY A 166 -6.81 -0.84 0.87
CA GLY A 166 -7.85 0.11 1.29
C GLY A 166 -8.34 -0.07 2.73
N ALA A 167 -7.71 -0.96 3.50
CA ALA A 167 -8.10 -1.16 4.90
C ALA A 167 -7.89 0.14 5.72
N PRO A 168 -8.77 0.43 6.70
CA PRO A 168 -8.76 1.69 7.42
C PRO A 168 -7.62 1.81 8.45
N LYS A 169 -6.95 0.71 8.77
CA LYS A 169 -5.84 0.65 9.73
C LYS A 169 -4.62 0.01 9.10
N ILE A 170 -3.46 0.56 9.44
CA ILE A 170 -2.15 0.10 8.97
C ILE A 170 -1.54 -0.82 10.03
N ASP A 171 -0.92 -1.92 9.62
CA ASP A 171 -0.15 -2.75 10.54
C ASP A 171 1.21 -2.10 10.88
N PRO A 172 1.85 -2.45 12.01
CA PRO A 172 3.09 -1.83 12.44
C PRO A 172 4.24 -1.93 11.44
N VAL A 173 4.37 -3.05 10.72
CA VAL A 173 5.45 -3.26 9.75
C VAL A 173 5.27 -2.35 8.54
N THR A 174 4.04 -2.22 8.05
CA THR A 174 3.72 -1.32 6.94
C THR A 174 3.93 0.15 7.31
N SER A 175 3.49 0.59 8.50
CA SER A 175 3.71 1.97 8.94
C SER A 175 5.21 2.26 9.17
N LEU A 176 5.96 1.28 9.69
CA LEU A 176 7.41 1.39 9.85
C LEU A 176 8.10 1.57 8.49
N LYS A 177 7.77 0.75 7.49
CA LYS A 177 8.31 0.90 6.12
C LYS A 177 8.01 2.28 5.53
N ARG A 178 6.77 2.75 5.68
CA ARG A 178 6.31 4.06 5.20
C ARG A 178 7.07 5.22 5.85
N ASN A 179 7.49 5.10 7.11
CA ASN A 179 8.18 6.15 7.86
C ASN A 179 9.69 5.89 8.04
N ALA A 180 10.25 4.86 7.39
CA ALA A 180 11.67 4.48 7.54
C ALA A 180 12.65 5.61 7.20
N PHE A 181 12.26 6.52 6.30
CA PHE A 181 13.08 7.68 5.94
C PHE A 181 13.37 8.62 7.12
N VAL A 182 12.56 8.59 8.19
CA VAL A 182 12.79 9.37 9.42
C VAL A 182 14.08 8.91 10.13
N ALA A 183 14.48 7.65 9.95
CA ALA A 183 15.72 7.11 10.51
C ALA A 183 16.98 7.78 9.94
N ALA A 184 16.89 8.52 8.84
CA ALA A 184 18.00 9.34 8.35
C ALA A 184 18.50 10.36 9.38
N ASN A 185 17.63 10.82 10.30
CA ASN A 185 18.01 11.71 11.39
C ASN A 185 18.95 11.09 12.43
N ILE A 186 19.14 9.77 12.42
CA ILE A 186 20.08 9.07 13.32
C ILE A 186 21.52 9.53 13.04
N ILE A 187 21.85 9.88 11.80
CA ILE A 187 23.21 10.23 11.42
C ILE A 187 23.54 11.63 11.96
N PRO A 188 24.46 11.77 12.93
CA PRO A 188 24.78 13.08 13.50
C PRO A 188 25.31 14.03 12.43
N CYS A 189 25.02 15.33 12.57
CA CYS A 189 25.42 16.43 11.69
C CYS A 189 24.83 16.41 10.27
N VAL A 190 24.80 15.27 9.58
CA VAL A 190 24.33 15.16 8.19
C VAL A 190 22.89 14.67 8.07
N GLY A 191 22.33 14.06 9.11
CA GLY A 191 20.99 13.48 9.10
C GLY A 191 19.90 14.49 8.73
N GLY A 192 19.98 15.73 9.24
CA GLY A 192 19.03 16.78 8.89
C GLY A 192 19.04 17.14 7.39
N LEU A 193 20.22 17.21 6.77
CA LEU A 193 20.35 17.47 5.33
C LEU A 193 19.83 16.28 4.51
N VAL A 194 20.14 15.05 4.93
CA VAL A 194 19.62 13.84 4.28
C VAL A 194 18.10 13.78 4.39
N SER A 195 17.53 14.06 5.57
CA SER A 195 16.09 14.11 5.78
C SER A 195 15.40 15.18 4.95
N LEU A 196 16.02 16.36 4.77
CA LEU A 196 15.51 17.39 3.86
C LEU A 196 15.51 16.91 2.41
N GLY A 197 16.62 16.30 1.95
CA GLY A 197 16.70 15.71 0.61
C GLY A 197 15.65 14.63 0.37
N LEU A 198 15.45 13.73 1.35
CA LEU A 198 14.41 12.70 1.32
C LEU A 198 13.01 13.31 1.32
N ALA A 199 12.76 14.37 2.08
CA ALA A 199 11.49 15.08 2.05
C ALA A 199 11.21 15.68 0.66
N ILE A 200 12.19 16.32 0.04
CA ILE A 200 12.08 16.84 -1.33
C ILE A 200 11.81 15.71 -2.32
N TYR A 201 12.55 14.61 -2.23
CA TYR A 201 12.36 13.45 -3.08
C TYR A 201 10.95 12.82 -2.90
N ILE A 202 10.43 12.78 -1.66
CA ILE A 202 9.05 12.38 -1.39
C ILE A 202 8.06 13.33 -2.08
N MET A 203 8.26 14.64 -1.98
CA MET A 203 7.36 15.61 -2.62
C MET A 203 7.36 15.47 -4.14
N VAL A 204 8.53 15.33 -4.76
CA VAL A 204 8.68 15.13 -6.21
C VAL A 204 7.97 13.84 -6.65
N THR A 205 8.22 12.72 -5.96
CA THR A 205 7.60 11.43 -6.30
C THR A 205 6.08 11.44 -6.13
N ILE A 206 5.54 12.12 -5.10
CA ILE A 206 4.08 12.32 -4.97
C ILE A 206 3.53 13.16 -6.12
N SER A 207 4.27 14.20 -6.55
CA SER A 207 3.80 15.12 -7.58
C SER A 207 3.70 14.45 -8.96
N GLN A 208 4.66 13.58 -9.27
CA GLN A 208 4.78 12.83 -10.53
C GLN A 208 3.87 11.62 -10.60
N ASP A 209 3.46 11.09 -9.45
CA ASP A 209 2.62 9.91 -9.39
C ASP A 209 1.13 10.25 -9.65
N PRO A 210 0.45 9.57 -10.60
CA PRO A 210 -0.97 9.80 -10.88
C PRO A 210 -1.88 9.55 -9.67
N ASN A 211 -1.48 8.64 -8.77
CA ASN A 211 -2.21 8.30 -7.54
C ASN A 211 -1.78 9.17 -6.35
N LYS A 212 -0.92 10.18 -6.54
CA LYS A 212 -0.35 11.00 -5.45
C LYS A 212 0.27 10.13 -4.34
N GLN A 213 0.93 9.03 -4.72
CA GLN A 213 1.67 8.16 -3.81
C GLN A 213 3.17 8.44 -3.89
N GLY A 214 3.81 8.68 -2.74
CA GLY A 214 5.26 8.84 -2.68
C GLY A 214 5.97 7.49 -2.75
N TRP A 215 7.28 7.51 -3.00
CA TRP A 215 8.08 6.26 -3.01
C TRP A 215 7.93 5.45 -1.72
N HIS A 216 7.85 6.14 -0.57
CA HIS A 216 7.71 5.54 0.75
C HIS A 216 6.35 4.84 0.94
N ASP A 217 5.30 5.37 0.31
CA ASP A 217 3.97 4.76 0.30
C ASP A 217 3.96 3.47 -0.53
N LYS A 218 4.62 3.52 -1.70
CA LYS A 218 4.76 2.37 -2.60
C LYS A 218 5.62 1.27 -1.99
N PHE A 219 6.73 1.66 -1.34
CA PHE A 219 7.62 0.77 -0.60
C PHE A 219 6.89 0.05 0.54
N ALA A 220 5.90 0.70 1.16
CA ALA A 220 5.01 0.13 2.16
C ALA A 220 3.85 -0.70 1.55
N GLY A 221 4.00 -1.23 0.33
CA GLY A 221 2.96 -2.04 -0.31
C GLY A 221 1.80 -1.23 -0.92
N GLY A 222 1.90 0.11 -0.95
CA GLY A 222 0.93 0.97 -1.62
C GLY A 222 -0.08 1.62 -0.70
N THR A 223 0.36 2.08 0.47
CA THR A 223 -0.49 2.91 1.35
C THR A 223 -0.95 4.19 0.65
N GLN A 224 -2.07 4.77 1.07
CA GLN A 224 -2.64 5.97 0.44
C GLN A 224 -3.04 6.99 1.50
N VAL A 225 -2.82 8.29 1.24
CA VAL A 225 -3.29 9.36 2.13
C VAL A 225 -4.44 10.10 1.47
N VAL A 226 -5.63 9.92 2.03
CA VAL A 226 -6.89 10.36 1.44
C VAL A 226 -7.52 11.45 2.31
N LYS A 227 -8.39 12.27 1.75
CA LYS A 227 -9.21 13.21 2.52
C LYS A 227 -10.12 12.42 3.48
N ALA A 228 -10.16 12.84 4.74
CA ALA A 228 -11.09 12.33 5.74
C ALA A 228 -12.46 12.91 5.41
N SER A 229 -13.38 12.00 5.07
CA SER A 229 -14.80 12.27 4.83
C SER A 229 -15.51 12.61 6.13
#